data_AF-A0A2V7KTP8-F1
#
_entry.id   AF-A0A2V7KTP8-F1
#
_cell.length_a   1.000
_cell.length_b   1.000
_cell.length_c   1.000
_cell.angle_alpha   90.00
_cell.angle_beta   90.00
_cell.angle_gamma   90.00
#
_symmetry.space_group_name_H-M   'P 1'
#
loop_
_entity.id
_entity.type
_entity.pdbx_description
1 polymer ?
#
loop_
_entity_poly.entity_id
_entity_poly.type
_entity_poly.pdbx_seq_one_letter_code
_entity_poly.pdbx_strand_id
1 'polypeptide(L)'
;MRRELPGHNASMLSASGPQAGQHGDCRAGILVKRVDSVLRADPRAPRARRNDILAGDLAPERGAYVRETFVATGSVSPLSQGGHMRALRNPGRVVGLWYLTLVLIGPLTLLYIPDRLFVHDNAALTAANIAAHQGLFKAGMLADLCGSMILIFLVFAFYRLFKDVDQQLAVWLVITGGIMPATLMLVNFVNSAGALMVARDPGWLAAFDKSQRDALVMLFVELHEHQITASEILWGVWLFPMGLLTYKSGFVPRFIGVWLLINGAAYVLLCVARLWIPAQAGTLFNYAQPALFGELVIMLWLLVKGANPTPRVMVRT
;
A
#
# COMPACT_ATOMS: atom_id res chain seq x y z
N MET A 1 -32.89 -34.50 -60.20
CA MET A 1 -33.81 -33.74 -59.32
C MET A 1 -32.94 -33.14 -58.22
N ARG A 2 -32.74 -31.82 -57.99
CA ARG A 2 -33.61 -30.62 -58.15
C ARG A 2 -34.99 -30.86 -57.50
N ARG A 3 -35.55 -30.08 -56.56
CA ARG A 3 -35.40 -28.67 -56.10
C ARG A 3 -35.69 -28.61 -54.56
N GLU A 4 -35.40 -27.62 -53.71
CA GLU A 4 -34.65 -26.34 -53.75
C GLU A 4 -34.26 -25.90 -52.29
N LEU A 5 -33.70 -24.71 -52.12
CA LEU A 5 -33.77 -23.85 -50.90
C LEU A 5 -34.47 -22.53 -51.32
N PRO A 6 -35.25 -21.84 -50.45
CA PRO A 6 -34.73 -20.67 -49.69
C PRO A 6 -35.42 -20.50 -48.30
N GLY A 7 -35.12 -19.54 -47.43
CA GLY A 7 -34.05 -18.53 -47.38
C GLY A 7 -34.22 -17.51 -46.23
N HIS A 8 -33.09 -16.99 -45.75
CA HIS A 8 -32.81 -15.59 -45.38
C HIS A 8 -33.50 -14.86 -44.19
N ASN A 9 -32.62 -14.45 -43.27
CA ASN A 9 -32.44 -13.09 -42.70
C ASN A 9 -33.29 -12.57 -41.51
N ALA A 10 -32.62 -12.61 -40.35
CA ALA A 10 -32.11 -11.43 -39.61
C ALA A 10 -33.02 -10.44 -38.84
N SER A 11 -32.52 -10.13 -37.63
CA SER A 11 -32.56 -8.85 -36.91
C SER A 11 -33.71 -8.53 -35.93
N MET A 12 -33.24 -8.10 -34.75
CA MET A 12 -33.83 -7.26 -33.69
C MET A 12 -35.31 -6.83 -33.79
N LEU A 13 -36.06 -6.98 -32.68
CA LEU A 13 -36.52 -5.83 -31.87
C LEU A 13 -37.26 -6.25 -30.59
N SER A 14 -37.23 -5.34 -29.60
CA SER A 14 -37.96 -5.42 -28.33
C SER A 14 -39.41 -4.95 -28.46
N ALA A 15 -40.35 -5.66 -27.83
CA ALA A 15 -41.65 -5.13 -27.38
C ALA A 15 -42.19 -6.04 -26.24
N SER A 16 -42.33 -5.57 -25.00
CA SER A 16 -43.42 -4.72 -24.47
C SER A 16 -44.74 -5.48 -24.22
N GLY A 17 -45.06 -5.70 -22.94
CA GLY A 17 -46.42 -6.02 -22.47
C GLY A 17 -47.17 -4.77 -21.99
N PRO A 18 -48.51 -4.65 -22.15
CA PRO A 18 -49.28 -3.44 -21.80
C PRO A 18 -49.54 -3.34 -20.27
N GLN A 19 -49.53 -2.15 -19.64
CA GLN A 19 -50.67 -1.23 -19.43
C GLN A 19 -51.95 -1.92 -18.91
N ALA A 20 -52.79 -1.43 -18.00
CA ALA A 20 -52.93 -0.27 -17.09
C ALA A 20 -54.37 -0.47 -16.48
N GLY A 21 -54.84 0.12 -15.38
CA GLY A 21 -54.29 1.08 -14.42
C GLY A 21 -55.38 1.50 -13.40
N GLN A 22 -55.16 2.60 -12.69
CA GLN A 22 -56.08 3.30 -11.74
C GLN A 22 -56.27 2.62 -10.35
N HIS A 23 -56.39 3.34 -9.23
CA HIS A 23 -56.37 4.79 -8.97
C HIS A 23 -55.84 5.04 -7.53
N GLY A 24 -55.13 6.15 -7.26
CA GLY A 24 -54.76 6.52 -5.87
C GLY A 24 -53.65 7.59 -5.75
N ASP A 25 -54.00 8.86 -5.85
CA ASP A 25 -53.07 9.99 -5.68
C ASP A 25 -52.59 10.17 -4.23
N CYS A 26 -51.26 10.35 -4.04
CA CYS A 26 -50.71 11.23 -3.00
C CYS A 26 -49.25 11.66 -3.28
N ARG A 27 -49.10 12.84 -3.88
CA ARG A 27 -47.99 13.81 -3.78
C ARG A 27 -46.61 13.33 -3.24
N ALA A 28 -45.63 13.15 -4.14
CA ALA A 28 -44.22 13.48 -3.87
C ALA A 28 -43.44 13.73 -5.18
N GLY A 29 -43.44 14.97 -5.66
CA GLY A 29 -42.71 15.35 -6.88
C GLY A 29 -41.23 15.64 -6.63
N ILE A 30 -40.35 14.80 -7.21
CA ILE A 30 -39.27 15.21 -8.15
C ILE A 30 -38.60 16.58 -7.88
N LEU A 31 -37.33 16.60 -7.46
CA LEU A 31 -36.17 16.77 -8.38
C LEU A 31 -34.85 17.04 -7.64
N VAL A 32 -33.78 16.46 -8.19
CA VAL A 32 -32.37 16.86 -8.04
C VAL A 32 -32.20 18.39 -8.10
N LYS A 33 -31.52 18.99 -7.10
CA LYS A 33 -30.85 20.28 -7.29
C LYS A 33 -29.62 20.48 -6.40
N ARG A 34 -28.48 20.66 -7.09
CA ARG A 34 -27.26 21.38 -6.70
C ARG A 34 -26.60 21.08 -5.34
N VAL A 35 -25.38 20.55 -5.48
CA VAL A 35 -24.20 21.02 -4.73
C VAL A 35 -24.18 22.55 -4.69
N ASP A 36 -24.17 23.11 -3.48
CA ASP A 36 -23.69 24.45 -3.06
C ASP A 36 -24.52 24.95 -1.87
N SER A 37 -24.04 24.75 -0.63
CA SER A 37 -24.30 25.63 0.57
C SER A 37 -23.98 24.97 1.93
N VAL A 38 -22.69 24.72 2.22
CA VAL A 38 -22.23 24.52 3.62
C VAL A 38 -21.51 25.78 4.10
N LEU A 39 -22.28 26.87 4.18
CA LEU A 39 -21.86 28.16 4.73
C LEU A 39 -23.11 28.95 5.15
N ARG A 40 -23.69 28.57 6.30
CA ARG A 40 -24.61 29.43 7.06
C ARG A 40 -24.09 29.55 8.48
N ALA A 41 -23.68 30.78 8.82
CA ALA A 41 -23.17 31.13 10.13
C ALA A 41 -24.27 31.16 11.19
N ASP A 42 -23.88 30.91 12.43
CA ASP A 42 -24.73 31.00 13.62
C ASP A 42 -25.23 32.45 13.83
N PRO A 43 -26.56 32.69 13.91
CA PRO A 43 -27.13 34.02 14.13
C PRO A 43 -27.04 34.51 15.60
N ARG A 44 -26.27 33.90 16.49
CA ARG A 44 -26.13 34.30 17.92
C ARG A 44 -24.73 34.72 18.39
N ALA A 45 -23.75 34.89 17.49
CA ALA A 45 -22.42 35.39 17.87
C ALA A 45 -22.42 36.90 18.23
N PRO A 46 -21.80 37.34 19.36
CA PRO A 46 -21.78 38.76 19.75
C PRO A 46 -20.92 39.64 18.83
N ARG A 47 -21.39 40.85 18.53
CA ARG A 47 -20.67 41.84 17.71
C ARG A 47 -19.56 42.55 18.50
N ALA A 48 -18.31 42.34 18.14
CA ALA A 48 -17.19 43.15 18.62
C ALA A 48 -17.08 44.48 17.84
N ARG A 49 -16.76 45.55 18.55
CA ARG A 49 -16.81 46.95 18.10
C ARG A 49 -15.67 47.28 17.12
N ARG A 50 -16.00 47.86 15.96
CA ARG A 50 -15.04 48.48 15.02
C ARG A 50 -15.01 49.98 15.32
N ASN A 51 -13.84 50.52 15.66
CA ASN A 51 -13.59 51.96 15.70
C ASN A 51 -12.81 52.36 14.45
N ASP A 52 -13.21 53.46 13.82
CA ASP A 52 -12.44 54.16 12.80
C ASP A 52 -11.29 54.95 13.45
N ILE A 53 -10.26 55.32 12.66
CA ILE A 53 -9.65 56.66 12.63
C ILE A 53 -8.72 56.76 11.40
N LEU A 54 -9.15 57.64 10.50
CA LEU A 54 -8.47 58.52 9.52
C LEU A 54 -7.01 58.32 9.09
N ALA A 55 -6.79 58.68 7.82
CA ALA A 55 -5.50 58.86 7.17
C ALA A 55 -4.80 60.18 7.55
N GLY A 56 -3.49 60.25 7.31
CA GLY A 56 -2.68 61.46 7.34
C GLY A 56 -1.34 61.23 6.63
N ASP A 57 -1.00 62.10 5.68
CA ASP A 57 0.27 62.07 4.94
C ASP A 57 1.50 62.36 5.82
N LEU A 58 2.67 61.84 5.44
CA LEU A 58 3.84 62.66 5.09
C LEU A 58 5.05 61.83 4.60
N ALA A 59 5.98 62.51 3.93
CA ALA A 59 7.04 61.98 3.07
C ALA A 59 8.34 61.56 3.84
N PRO A 60 9.36 60.99 3.18
CA PRO A 60 10.49 60.33 3.85
C PRO A 60 11.68 61.25 4.13
N GLU A 61 12.33 61.06 5.29
CA GLU A 61 13.57 61.75 5.68
C GLU A 61 14.77 60.77 5.76
N ARG A 62 15.95 61.25 5.34
CA ARG A 62 17.23 60.54 5.46
C ARG A 62 17.95 61.05 6.72
N GLY A 63 18.57 60.18 7.53
CA GLY A 63 19.43 60.72 8.61
C GLY A 63 20.23 59.73 9.46
N ALA A 64 21.53 60.00 9.54
CA ALA A 64 22.40 59.85 10.72
C ALA A 64 22.46 58.52 11.50
N TYR A 65 23.43 57.69 11.10
CA TYR A 65 24.58 57.32 11.93
C TYR A 65 24.54 57.73 13.43
N VAL A 66 24.33 56.77 14.34
CA VAL A 66 24.77 56.87 15.75
C VAL A 66 25.48 55.57 16.15
N ARG A 67 26.64 55.72 16.78
CA ARG A 67 27.61 54.66 17.09
C ARG A 67 27.61 54.41 18.60
N GLU A 68 26.76 53.53 19.09
CA GLU A 68 26.80 53.14 20.51
C GLU A 68 27.76 51.98 20.74
N THR A 69 28.77 52.24 21.57
CA THR A 69 29.80 51.28 21.95
C THR A 69 29.41 50.73 23.31
N PHE A 70 28.82 49.53 23.37
CA PHE A 70 28.51 48.87 24.63
C PHE A 70 29.35 47.60 24.81
N VAL A 71 30.45 47.73 25.55
CA VAL A 71 31.23 46.60 26.05
C VAL A 71 30.70 46.24 27.42
N ALA A 72 29.92 45.15 27.51
CA ALA A 72 29.55 44.54 28.76
C ALA A 72 29.70 43.01 28.67
N THR A 73 30.76 42.55 29.31
CA THR A 73 31.12 41.17 29.63
C THR A 73 29.92 40.25 29.88
N GLY A 74 29.73 39.28 28.99
CA GLY A 74 28.67 38.27 29.09
C GLY A 74 29.04 37.00 28.34
N SER A 75 29.97 36.22 28.89
CA SER A 75 30.39 34.94 28.31
C SER A 75 29.29 33.89 28.44
N VAL A 76 28.31 33.93 27.52
CA VAL A 76 27.35 32.84 27.35
C VAL A 76 28.07 31.69 26.65
N SER A 77 28.74 30.85 27.46
CA SER A 77 29.19 29.54 27.02
C SER A 77 27.99 28.79 26.43
N PRO A 78 28.00 28.37 25.15
CA PRO A 78 26.96 27.48 24.66
C PRO A 78 27.04 26.20 25.47
N LEU A 79 25.97 25.89 26.20
CA LEU A 79 25.90 24.69 27.04
C LEU A 79 26.16 23.46 26.18
N SER A 80 27.32 22.84 26.40
CA SER A 80 27.64 21.50 25.93
C SER A 80 26.76 20.50 26.68
N GLN A 81 25.50 20.40 26.26
CA GLN A 81 24.52 19.43 26.75
C GLN A 81 23.97 18.61 25.59
N GLY A 82 24.00 17.28 25.73
CA GLY A 82 23.36 16.35 24.80
C GLY A 82 24.30 15.57 23.86
N GLY A 83 25.61 15.62 24.08
CA GLY A 83 26.60 14.85 23.30
C GLY A 83 26.47 13.31 23.37
N HIS A 84 25.52 12.76 24.14
CA HIS A 84 25.35 11.32 24.38
C HIS A 84 23.92 10.77 24.12
N MET A 85 23.09 11.50 23.35
CA MET A 85 21.71 11.07 23.00
C MET A 85 21.41 11.09 21.49
N ARG A 86 22.43 11.00 20.62
CA ARG A 86 22.26 11.10 19.15
C ARG A 86 22.78 9.94 18.30
N ALA A 87 23.57 9.00 18.84
CA ALA A 87 24.10 7.85 18.06
C ALA A 87 23.07 6.71 17.87
N LEU A 88 22.15 6.50 18.82
CA LEU A 88 21.16 5.41 18.79
C LEU A 88 19.95 5.69 17.88
N ARG A 89 19.85 6.88 17.27
CA ARG A 89 18.65 7.34 16.56
C ARG A 89 18.91 7.63 15.08
N ASN A 90 19.68 6.76 14.43
CA ASN A 90 19.83 6.77 12.97
C ASN A 90 18.51 6.29 12.33
N PRO A 91 17.78 7.13 11.58
CA PRO A 91 16.47 6.77 11.04
C PRO A 91 16.54 5.62 10.03
N GLY A 92 17.63 5.53 9.27
CA GLY A 92 17.84 4.43 8.31
C GLY A 92 17.94 3.06 8.97
N ARG A 93 18.56 2.95 10.16
CA ARG A 93 18.62 1.67 10.90
C ARG A 93 17.26 1.19 11.37
N VAL A 94 16.39 2.11 11.78
CA VAL A 94 15.00 1.79 12.17
C VAL A 94 14.21 1.27 10.95
N VAL A 95 14.37 1.93 9.78
CA VAL A 95 13.79 1.44 8.51
C VAL A 95 14.32 0.04 8.17
N GLY A 96 15.64 -0.17 8.22
CA GLY A 96 16.27 -1.46 7.95
C GLY A 96 15.80 -2.58 8.88
N LEU A 97 15.54 -2.28 10.15
CA LEU A 97 15.01 -3.25 11.11
C LEU A 97 13.55 -3.63 10.80
N TRP A 98 12.67 -2.66 10.52
CA TRP A 98 11.29 -2.96 10.10
C TRP A 98 11.25 -3.77 8.80
N TYR A 99 12.15 -3.46 7.85
CA TYR A 99 12.23 -4.16 6.58
C TYR A 99 12.76 -5.59 6.78
N LEU A 100 13.76 -5.79 7.65
CA LEU A 100 14.22 -7.13 8.03
C LEU A 100 13.08 -7.97 8.65
N THR A 101 12.29 -7.40 9.56
CA THR A 101 11.15 -8.12 10.16
C THR A 101 10.14 -8.55 9.09
N LEU A 102 9.83 -7.69 8.13
CA LEU A 102 8.96 -8.02 6.99
C LEU A 102 9.55 -9.13 6.11
N VAL A 103 10.84 -9.01 5.76
CA VAL A 103 11.58 -9.98 4.93
C VAL A 103 11.72 -11.35 5.60
N LEU A 104 11.68 -11.44 6.92
CA LEU A 104 11.66 -12.73 7.64
C LEU A 104 10.26 -13.37 7.66
N ILE A 105 9.19 -12.57 7.63
CA ILE A 105 7.81 -13.05 7.58
C ILE A 105 7.47 -13.58 6.18
N GLY A 106 7.89 -12.90 5.11
CA GLY A 106 7.54 -13.25 3.73
C GLY A 106 7.82 -14.72 3.35
N PRO A 107 9.06 -15.23 3.46
CA PRO A 107 9.38 -16.63 3.13
C PRO A 107 8.63 -17.65 4.00
N LEU A 108 8.24 -17.29 5.23
CA LEU A 108 7.44 -18.16 6.08
C LEU A 108 6.03 -18.34 5.51
N THR A 109 5.35 -17.25 5.11
CA THR A 109 3.97 -17.32 4.61
C THR A 109 3.87 -17.65 3.12
N LEU A 110 4.86 -17.29 2.31
CA LEU A 110 4.85 -17.49 0.85
C LEU A 110 5.56 -18.77 0.36
N LEU A 111 6.46 -19.37 1.16
CA LEU A 111 7.19 -20.58 0.76
C LEU A 111 6.93 -21.73 1.72
N TYR A 112 7.26 -21.56 3.01
CA TYR A 112 7.23 -22.67 3.98
C TYR A 112 5.82 -23.19 4.26
N ILE A 113 4.83 -22.31 4.41
CA ILE A 113 3.45 -22.71 4.69
C ILE A 113 2.77 -23.36 3.47
N PRO A 114 2.86 -22.79 2.24
CA PRO A 114 2.36 -23.43 1.02
C PRO A 114 2.99 -24.80 0.74
N ASP A 115 4.33 -24.91 0.76
CA ASP A 115 5.08 -26.16 0.51
C ASP A 115 4.64 -27.31 1.43
N ARG A 116 4.26 -27.00 2.68
CA ARG A 116 3.84 -27.99 3.68
C ARG A 116 2.35 -28.33 3.66
N LEU A 117 1.50 -27.52 3.05
CA LEU A 117 0.04 -27.65 3.16
C LEU A 117 -0.66 -27.87 1.81
N PHE A 118 -0.17 -27.27 0.73
CA PHE A 118 -0.89 -27.19 -0.54
C PHE A 118 -0.35 -28.22 -1.56
N VAL A 119 -1.22 -29.14 -1.95
CA VAL A 119 -1.00 -30.08 -3.05
C VAL A 119 -1.89 -29.66 -4.21
N HIS A 120 -1.31 -28.95 -5.17
CA HIS A 120 -2.02 -28.28 -6.27
C HIS A 120 -2.95 -29.23 -7.06
N ASP A 121 -2.56 -30.50 -7.25
CA ASP A 121 -3.36 -31.51 -7.96
C ASP A 121 -4.28 -32.36 -7.06
N ASN A 122 -4.34 -32.12 -5.74
CA ASN A 122 -5.11 -32.98 -4.82
C ASN A 122 -5.82 -32.21 -3.70
N ALA A 123 -7.08 -31.86 -3.99
CA ALA A 123 -7.97 -31.17 -3.06
C ALA A 123 -8.17 -31.91 -1.73
N ALA A 124 -8.30 -33.23 -1.76
CA ALA A 124 -8.53 -34.03 -0.57
C ALA A 124 -7.31 -34.05 0.37
N LEU A 125 -6.09 -34.09 -0.19
CA LEU A 125 -4.85 -33.98 0.58
C LEU A 125 -4.64 -32.57 1.14
N THR A 126 -4.87 -31.52 0.33
CA THR A 126 -4.78 -30.13 0.80
C THR A 126 -5.75 -29.85 1.95
N ALA A 127 -7.02 -30.26 1.82
CA ALA A 127 -8.01 -30.15 2.88
C ALA A 127 -7.63 -30.95 4.14
N ALA A 128 -7.12 -32.17 3.99
CA ALA A 128 -6.65 -32.99 5.10
C ALA A 128 -5.43 -32.36 5.81
N ASN A 129 -4.46 -31.83 5.06
CA ASN A 129 -3.28 -31.15 5.61
C ASN A 129 -3.66 -29.89 6.40
N ILE A 130 -4.56 -29.05 5.87
CA ILE A 130 -5.08 -27.87 6.58
C ILE A 130 -5.85 -28.29 7.84
N ALA A 131 -6.68 -29.34 7.75
CA ALA A 131 -7.44 -29.86 8.89
C ALA A 131 -6.55 -30.50 9.98
N ALA A 132 -5.43 -31.12 9.62
CA ALA A 132 -4.45 -31.69 10.56
C ALA A 132 -3.51 -30.64 11.16
N HIS A 133 -3.05 -29.66 10.36
CA HIS A 133 -2.05 -28.66 10.73
C HIS A 133 -2.64 -27.26 10.94
N GLN A 134 -3.86 -27.17 11.47
CA GLN A 134 -4.59 -25.91 11.70
C GLN A 134 -3.79 -24.87 12.49
N GLY A 135 -2.91 -25.30 13.40
CA GLY A 135 -2.03 -24.41 14.16
C GLY A 135 -1.03 -23.67 13.27
N LEU A 136 -0.44 -24.36 12.29
CA LEU A 136 0.49 -23.78 11.32
C LEU A 136 -0.24 -22.84 10.35
N PHE A 137 -1.41 -23.25 9.85
CA PHE A 137 -2.22 -22.42 8.96
C PHE A 137 -2.67 -21.12 9.65
N LYS A 138 -3.15 -21.20 10.90
CA LYS A 138 -3.50 -20.01 11.70
C LYS A 138 -2.29 -19.13 12.03
N ALA A 139 -1.11 -19.73 12.25
CA ALA A 139 0.12 -18.97 12.45
C ALA A 139 0.49 -18.18 11.19
N GLY A 140 0.29 -18.75 9.99
CA GLY A 140 0.39 -18.06 8.71
C GLY A 140 -0.56 -16.87 8.61
N MET A 141 -1.87 -17.11 8.83
CA MET A 141 -2.89 -16.04 8.82
C MET A 141 -2.56 -14.90 9.79
N LEU A 142 -2.05 -15.21 10.99
CA LEU A 142 -1.62 -14.20 11.96
C LEU A 142 -0.35 -13.48 11.51
N ALA A 143 0.60 -14.19 10.91
CA ALA A 143 1.82 -13.62 10.36
C ALA A 143 1.54 -12.66 9.20
N ASP A 144 0.57 -12.95 8.32
CA ASP A 144 0.13 -12.04 7.26
C ASP A 144 -0.55 -10.78 7.83
N LEU A 145 -1.42 -10.93 8.85
CA LEU A 145 -2.01 -9.77 9.55
C LEU A 145 -0.92 -8.90 10.19
N CYS A 146 0.02 -9.49 10.94
CA CYS A 146 1.13 -8.77 11.54
C CYS A 146 2.04 -8.14 10.47
N GLY A 147 2.31 -8.85 9.37
CA GLY A 147 3.07 -8.39 8.22
C GLY A 147 2.45 -7.16 7.56
N SER A 148 1.13 -7.14 7.37
CA SER A 148 0.40 -5.99 6.83
C SER A 148 0.54 -4.74 7.72
N MET A 149 0.53 -4.89 9.05
CA MET A 149 0.76 -3.79 9.99
C MET A 149 2.21 -3.32 9.97
N ILE A 150 3.17 -4.25 9.98
CA ILE A 150 4.61 -3.99 9.86
C ILE A 150 4.91 -3.20 8.58
N LEU A 151 4.29 -3.58 7.45
CA LEU A 151 4.44 -2.91 6.16
C LEU A 151 3.97 -1.45 6.21
N ILE A 152 2.84 -1.15 6.86
CA ILE A 152 2.35 0.21 7.06
C ILE A 152 3.36 1.04 7.87
N PHE A 153 3.89 0.50 8.98
CA PHE A 153 4.91 1.19 9.77
C PHE A 153 6.24 1.38 9.02
N LEU A 154 6.64 0.38 8.22
CA LEU A 154 7.83 0.43 7.36
C LEU A 154 7.74 1.57 6.35
N VAL A 155 6.63 1.71 5.61
CA VAL A 155 6.51 2.79 4.63
C VAL A 155 6.44 4.17 5.28
N PHE A 156 5.85 4.31 6.48
CA PHE A 156 5.90 5.58 7.21
C PHE A 156 7.32 5.89 7.71
N ALA A 157 8.13 4.88 8.06
CA ALA A 157 9.54 5.07 8.37
C ALA A 157 10.33 5.49 7.11
N PHE A 158 10.07 4.88 5.95
CA PHE A 158 10.63 5.29 4.67
C PHE A 158 10.22 6.72 4.27
N TYR A 159 8.95 7.10 4.45
CA TYR A 159 8.48 8.47 4.21
C TYR A 159 9.27 9.47 5.04
N ARG A 160 9.44 9.20 6.34
CA ARG A 160 10.22 10.06 7.24
C ARG A 160 11.71 10.13 6.87
N LEU A 161 12.24 9.11 6.20
CA LEU A 161 13.61 9.07 5.70
C LEU A 161 13.79 9.83 4.38
N PHE A 162 12.82 9.74 3.47
CA PHE A 162 12.92 10.26 2.10
C PHE A 162 12.17 11.57 1.83
N LYS A 163 11.31 12.05 2.74
CA LYS A 163 10.52 13.30 2.57
C LYS A 163 11.36 14.53 2.22
N ASP A 164 12.59 14.61 2.74
CA ASP A 164 13.48 15.75 2.56
C ASP A 164 14.30 15.67 1.25
N VAL A 165 14.22 14.52 0.54
CA VAL A 165 14.79 14.29 -0.79
C VAL A 165 13.77 14.67 -1.87
N ASP A 166 12.58 14.07 -1.82
CA ASP A 166 11.47 14.31 -2.74
C ASP A 166 10.15 13.89 -2.08
N GLN A 167 9.38 14.88 -1.60
CA GLN A 167 8.15 14.61 -0.85
C GLN A 167 7.08 13.91 -1.70
N GLN A 168 6.99 14.20 -3.00
CA GLN A 168 5.96 13.63 -3.86
C GLN A 168 6.23 12.16 -4.15
N LEU A 169 7.49 11.80 -4.46
CA LEU A 169 7.88 10.39 -4.57
C LEU A 169 7.75 9.63 -3.24
N ALA A 170 8.02 10.29 -2.10
CA ALA A 170 7.85 9.69 -0.79
C ALA A 170 6.37 9.39 -0.45
N VAL A 171 5.43 10.22 -0.91
CA VAL A 171 3.98 9.93 -0.80
C VAL A 171 3.59 8.76 -1.70
N TRP A 172 4.06 8.74 -2.96
CA TRP A 172 3.83 7.60 -3.86
C TRP A 172 4.32 6.27 -3.28
N LEU A 173 5.50 6.27 -2.64
CA LEU A 173 6.05 5.10 -1.95
C LEU A 173 5.14 4.56 -0.84
N VAL A 174 4.52 5.44 -0.04
CA VAL A 174 3.58 5.04 1.02
C VAL A 174 2.30 4.41 0.45
N ILE A 175 1.76 5.01 -0.61
CA ILE A 175 0.51 4.55 -1.24
C ILE A 175 0.73 3.19 -1.92
N THR A 176 1.77 3.09 -2.75
CA THR A 176 2.06 1.91 -3.58
C THR A 176 2.70 0.76 -2.82
N GLY A 177 3.59 1.04 -1.86
CA GLY A 177 4.33 0.03 -1.11
C GLY A 177 3.75 -0.34 0.25
N GLY A 178 2.75 0.39 0.75
CA GLY A 178 2.19 0.16 2.08
C GLY A 178 0.69 0.07 2.10
N ILE A 179 -0.02 1.16 1.80
CA ILE A 179 -1.47 1.23 1.96
C ILE A 179 -2.18 0.24 1.03
N MET A 180 -1.84 0.22 -0.27
CA MET A 180 -2.49 -0.69 -1.22
C MET A 180 -2.13 -2.18 -0.96
N PRO A 181 -0.85 -2.58 -0.79
CA PRO A 181 -0.53 -3.99 -0.51
C PRO A 181 -1.06 -4.47 0.85
N ALA A 182 -0.98 -3.65 1.91
CA ALA A 182 -1.52 -4.06 3.21
C ALA A 182 -3.04 -4.26 3.14
N THR A 183 -3.75 -3.45 2.35
CA THR A 183 -5.20 -3.62 2.12
C THR A 183 -5.47 -4.93 1.36
N LEU A 184 -4.67 -5.27 0.34
CA LEU A 184 -4.79 -6.57 -0.34
C LEU A 184 -4.50 -7.74 0.62
N MET A 185 -3.48 -7.66 1.48
CA MET A 185 -3.21 -8.72 2.47
C MET A 185 -4.37 -8.87 3.48
N LEU A 186 -4.95 -7.77 3.95
CA LEU A 186 -6.10 -7.78 4.86
C LEU A 186 -7.36 -8.38 4.21
N VAL A 187 -7.58 -8.16 2.91
CA VAL A 187 -8.65 -8.85 2.17
C VAL A 187 -8.31 -10.32 1.97
N ASN A 188 -7.05 -10.67 1.72
CA ASN A 188 -6.64 -12.05 1.46
C ASN A 188 -6.84 -12.98 2.67
N PHE A 189 -6.80 -12.42 3.89
CA PHE A 189 -7.19 -13.12 5.12
C PHE A 189 -8.58 -13.77 5.02
N VAL A 190 -9.53 -13.18 4.27
CA VAL A 190 -10.88 -13.74 4.09
C VAL A 190 -10.83 -15.04 3.29
N ASN A 191 -9.96 -15.15 2.27
CA ASN A 191 -9.78 -16.39 1.51
C ASN A 191 -9.20 -17.48 2.40
N SER A 192 -8.13 -17.18 3.16
CA SER A 192 -7.53 -18.12 4.11
C SER A 192 -8.52 -18.55 5.20
N ALA A 193 -9.31 -17.61 5.74
CA ALA A 193 -10.36 -17.91 6.70
C ALA A 193 -11.46 -18.80 6.10
N GLY A 194 -11.83 -18.59 4.84
CA GLY A 194 -12.75 -19.43 4.08
C GLY A 194 -12.24 -20.87 3.93
N ALA A 195 -11.00 -21.05 3.48
CA ALA A 195 -10.34 -22.35 3.38
C ALA A 195 -10.34 -23.11 4.73
N LEU A 196 -9.92 -22.44 5.81
CA LEU A 196 -9.91 -23.03 7.15
C LEU A 196 -11.32 -23.32 7.69
N MET A 197 -12.31 -22.48 7.38
CA MET A 197 -13.70 -22.69 7.79
C MET A 197 -14.28 -23.94 7.14
N VAL A 198 -14.08 -24.14 5.83
CA VAL A 198 -14.57 -25.32 5.11
C VAL A 198 -13.80 -26.58 5.54
N ALA A 199 -12.47 -26.51 5.67
CA ALA A 199 -11.63 -27.64 6.08
C ALA A 199 -11.91 -28.16 7.51
N ARG A 200 -12.59 -27.35 8.35
CA ARG A 200 -12.97 -27.72 9.72
C ARG A 200 -14.29 -28.48 9.83
N ASP A 201 -14.98 -28.71 8.71
CA ASP A 201 -16.26 -29.42 8.64
C ASP A 201 -17.33 -28.94 9.65
N PRO A 202 -17.63 -27.62 9.70
CA PRO A 202 -18.68 -27.09 10.57
C PRO A 202 -20.04 -27.68 10.18
N GLY A 203 -20.83 -28.12 11.16
CA GLY A 203 -22.05 -28.93 10.93
C GLY A 203 -23.14 -28.32 10.03
N TRP A 204 -23.07 -27.03 9.68
CA TRP A 204 -23.94 -26.42 8.67
C TRP A 204 -23.55 -26.78 7.22
N LEU A 205 -22.32 -27.26 6.99
CA LEU A 205 -21.85 -27.81 5.71
C LEU A 205 -22.21 -29.29 5.49
N ALA A 206 -22.98 -29.89 6.39
CA ALA A 206 -23.49 -31.27 6.24
C ALA A 206 -24.39 -31.47 5.01
N ALA A 207 -24.86 -30.38 4.37
CA ALA A 207 -25.58 -30.41 3.10
C ALA A 207 -24.69 -30.61 1.86
N PHE A 208 -23.36 -30.51 2.00
CA PHE A 208 -22.39 -30.76 0.94
C PHE A 208 -21.70 -32.10 1.16
N ASP A 209 -21.32 -32.81 0.09
CA ASP A 209 -20.48 -34.00 0.19
C ASP A 209 -19.03 -33.65 0.54
N LYS A 210 -18.26 -34.59 1.10
CA LYS A 210 -16.84 -34.34 1.45
C LYS A 210 -16.03 -33.89 0.22
N SER A 211 -16.25 -34.49 -0.94
CA SER A 211 -15.58 -34.10 -2.19
C SER A 211 -15.89 -32.66 -2.62
N GLN A 212 -17.13 -32.19 -2.38
CA GLN A 212 -17.54 -30.81 -2.62
C GLN A 212 -16.87 -29.86 -1.62
N ARG A 213 -16.78 -30.25 -0.34
CA ARG A 213 -16.05 -29.48 0.70
C ARG A 213 -14.56 -29.38 0.38
N ASP A 214 -13.91 -30.47 0.00
CA ASP A 214 -12.49 -30.50 -0.40
C ASP A 214 -12.25 -29.58 -1.61
N ALA A 215 -13.13 -29.58 -2.61
CA ALA A 215 -13.06 -28.69 -3.77
C ALA A 215 -13.27 -27.20 -3.39
N LEU A 216 -14.16 -26.91 -2.44
CA LEU A 216 -14.34 -25.55 -1.89
C LEU A 216 -13.10 -25.07 -1.12
N VAL A 217 -12.39 -25.95 -0.40
CA VAL A 217 -11.10 -25.60 0.22
C VAL A 217 -10.08 -25.19 -0.84
N MET A 218 -9.92 -25.98 -1.91
CA MET A 218 -9.02 -25.62 -3.00
C MET A 218 -9.41 -24.31 -3.67
N LEU A 219 -10.71 -24.05 -3.91
CA LEU A 219 -11.16 -22.78 -4.48
C LEU A 219 -10.66 -21.59 -3.65
N PHE A 220 -10.76 -21.64 -2.32
CA PHE A 220 -10.25 -20.58 -1.45
C PHE A 220 -8.71 -20.47 -1.43
N VAL A 221 -7.99 -21.58 -1.62
CA VAL A 221 -6.52 -21.58 -1.76
C VAL A 221 -6.09 -20.96 -3.10
N GLU A 222 -6.74 -21.32 -4.20
CA GLU A 222 -6.48 -20.73 -5.53
C GLU A 222 -6.81 -19.22 -5.56
N LEU A 223 -7.92 -18.79 -4.94
CA LEU A 223 -8.22 -17.36 -4.77
C LEU A 223 -7.12 -16.63 -3.97
N HIS A 224 -6.55 -17.29 -2.96
CA HIS A 224 -5.45 -16.74 -2.17
C HIS A 224 -4.17 -16.55 -3.00
N GLU A 225 -3.79 -17.55 -3.81
CA GLU A 225 -2.63 -17.49 -4.72
C GLU A 225 -2.82 -16.47 -5.85
N HIS A 226 -4.03 -16.36 -6.42
CA HIS A 226 -4.37 -15.31 -7.37
C HIS A 226 -4.29 -13.91 -6.75
N GLN A 227 -4.64 -13.76 -5.47
CA GLN A 227 -4.53 -12.48 -4.76
C GLN A 227 -3.08 -12.13 -4.38
N ILE A 228 -2.22 -13.13 -4.11
CA ILE A 228 -0.76 -12.94 -4.04
C ILE A 228 -0.23 -12.48 -5.39
N THR A 229 -0.59 -13.16 -6.48
CA THR A 229 -0.21 -12.78 -7.86
C THR A 229 -0.63 -11.35 -8.20
N ALA A 230 -1.84 -10.93 -7.82
CA ALA A 230 -2.30 -9.55 -7.97
C ALA A 230 -1.52 -8.55 -7.09
N SER A 231 -0.94 -8.98 -5.97
CA SER A 231 -0.10 -8.15 -5.11
C SER A 231 1.30 -7.93 -5.67
N GLU A 232 1.81 -8.85 -6.51
CA GLU A 232 3.13 -8.71 -7.15
C GLU A 232 3.25 -7.46 -8.02
N ILE A 233 2.17 -7.02 -8.68
CA ILE A 233 2.21 -5.77 -9.44
C ILE A 233 2.50 -4.57 -8.53
N LEU A 234 2.03 -4.58 -7.29
CA LEU A 234 2.32 -3.53 -6.31
C LEU A 234 3.73 -3.68 -5.74
N TRP A 235 4.20 -4.91 -5.50
CA TRP A 235 5.60 -5.21 -5.18
C TRP A 235 6.57 -4.80 -6.28
N GLY A 236 6.12 -4.73 -7.54
CA GLY A 236 6.85 -4.07 -8.61
C GLY A 236 6.76 -2.54 -8.56
N VAL A 237 5.53 -2.01 -8.54
CA VAL A 237 5.23 -0.58 -8.67
C VAL A 237 5.84 0.28 -7.55
N TRP A 238 5.94 -0.22 -6.30
CA TRP A 238 6.54 0.56 -5.20
C TRP A 238 8.07 0.68 -5.26
N LEU A 239 8.75 -0.24 -5.97
CA LEU A 239 10.20 -0.19 -6.13
C LEU A 239 10.62 0.93 -7.10
N PHE A 240 9.72 1.42 -7.96
CA PHE A 240 9.98 2.60 -8.80
C PHE A 240 10.19 3.89 -7.99
N PRO A 241 9.25 4.36 -7.15
CA PRO A 241 9.50 5.51 -6.28
C PRO A 241 10.63 5.23 -5.28
N MET A 242 10.76 4.01 -4.73
CA MET A 242 11.87 3.68 -3.82
C MET A 242 13.24 3.78 -4.51
N GLY A 243 13.38 3.25 -5.73
CA GLY A 243 14.60 3.29 -6.52
C GLY A 243 14.98 4.71 -6.94
N LEU A 244 14.02 5.52 -7.39
CA LEU A 244 14.22 6.94 -7.71
C LEU A 244 14.63 7.76 -6.47
N LEU A 245 13.98 7.54 -5.33
CA LEU A 245 14.34 8.18 -4.06
C LEU A 245 15.74 7.79 -3.62
N THR A 246 16.07 6.49 -3.68
CA THR A 246 17.40 5.95 -3.37
C THR A 246 18.47 6.58 -4.26
N TYR A 247 18.22 6.70 -5.56
CA TYR A 247 19.12 7.33 -6.54
C TYR A 247 19.34 8.83 -6.25
N LYS A 248 18.28 9.57 -5.89
CA LYS A 248 18.33 11.00 -5.51
C LYS A 248 18.95 11.24 -4.12
N SER A 249 18.91 10.25 -3.22
CA SER A 249 19.17 10.42 -1.78
C SER A 249 20.60 10.87 -1.40
N GLY A 250 21.61 10.48 -2.19
CA GLY A 250 23.03 10.71 -1.90
C GLY A 250 23.60 9.89 -0.74
N PHE A 251 22.81 9.41 0.21
CA PHE A 251 23.26 8.58 1.34
C PHE A 251 23.23 7.07 1.06
N VAL A 252 22.48 6.62 0.04
CA VAL A 252 22.55 5.26 -0.51
C VAL A 252 23.24 5.28 -1.88
N PRO A 253 24.11 4.31 -2.21
CA PRO A 253 24.72 4.18 -3.53
C PRO A 253 23.68 4.13 -4.66
N ARG A 254 23.91 4.92 -5.70
CA ARG A 254 23.01 5.02 -6.86
C ARG A 254 22.76 3.69 -7.56
N PHE A 255 23.73 2.76 -7.54
CA PHE A 255 23.57 1.44 -8.15
C PHE A 255 22.45 0.62 -7.48
N ILE A 256 22.26 0.76 -6.16
CA ILE A 256 21.16 0.10 -5.43
C ILE A 256 19.83 0.67 -5.92
N GLY A 257 19.75 1.99 -6.11
CA GLY A 257 18.57 2.65 -6.68
C GLY A 257 18.20 2.09 -8.06
N VAL A 258 19.17 1.89 -8.95
CA VAL A 258 18.95 1.31 -10.29
C VAL A 258 18.55 -0.18 -10.21
N TRP A 259 19.19 -0.96 -9.34
CA TRP A 259 18.85 -2.37 -9.13
C TRP A 259 17.42 -2.54 -8.64
N LEU A 260 16.93 -1.65 -7.76
CA LEU A 260 15.52 -1.64 -7.33
C LEU A 260 14.55 -1.36 -8.48
N LEU A 261 14.92 -0.55 -9.48
CA LEU A 261 14.07 -0.36 -10.68
C LEU A 261 14.01 -1.63 -11.55
N ILE A 262 15.14 -2.33 -11.69
CA ILE A 262 15.20 -3.61 -12.40
C ILE A 262 14.37 -4.68 -11.66
N ASN A 263 14.44 -4.71 -10.33
CA ASN A 263 13.60 -5.55 -9.48
C ASN A 263 12.11 -5.21 -9.65
N GLY A 264 11.76 -3.92 -9.61
CA GLY A 264 10.40 -3.44 -9.85
C GLY A 264 9.82 -3.89 -11.19
N ALA A 265 10.62 -3.82 -12.26
CA ALA A 265 10.25 -4.35 -13.57
C ALA A 265 10.12 -5.89 -13.57
N ALA A 266 10.99 -6.61 -12.85
CA ALA A 266 10.93 -8.07 -12.74
C ALA A 266 9.63 -8.56 -12.11
N TYR A 267 9.17 -7.97 -11.00
CA TYR A 267 7.87 -8.31 -10.40
C TYR A 267 6.68 -8.06 -11.35
N VAL A 268 6.67 -6.94 -12.07
CA VAL A 268 5.60 -6.66 -13.05
C VAL A 268 5.62 -7.70 -14.18
N LEU A 269 6.80 -8.08 -14.68
CA LEU A 269 6.94 -9.13 -15.68
C LEU A 269 6.51 -10.51 -15.16
N LEU A 270 6.80 -10.84 -13.90
CA LEU A 270 6.36 -12.09 -13.26
C LEU A 270 4.84 -12.15 -13.07
N CYS A 271 4.21 -11.05 -12.66
CA CYS A 271 2.75 -10.92 -12.57
C CYS A 271 2.09 -11.14 -13.94
N VAL A 272 2.61 -10.49 -14.99
CA VAL A 272 2.12 -10.67 -16.37
C VAL A 272 2.36 -12.11 -16.86
N ALA A 273 3.53 -12.69 -16.56
CA ALA A 273 3.84 -14.06 -16.96
C ALA A 273 2.91 -15.09 -16.30
N ARG A 274 2.58 -14.95 -15.00
CA ARG A 274 1.60 -15.82 -14.34
C ARG A 274 0.20 -15.74 -14.98
N LEU A 275 -0.21 -14.58 -15.45
CA LEU A 275 -1.51 -14.37 -16.09
C LEU A 275 -1.58 -14.89 -17.54
N TRP A 276 -0.51 -14.76 -18.32
CA TRP A 276 -0.52 -15.05 -19.76
C TRP A 276 0.17 -16.36 -20.16
N ILE A 277 1.18 -16.79 -19.40
CA ILE A 277 2.04 -17.95 -19.68
C ILE A 277 2.40 -18.72 -18.38
N PRO A 278 1.39 -19.20 -17.62
CA PRO A 278 1.61 -19.80 -16.29
C PRO A 278 2.60 -20.97 -16.30
N ALA A 279 2.63 -21.78 -17.37
CA ALA A 279 3.56 -22.90 -17.52
C ALA A 279 5.05 -22.47 -17.58
N GLN A 280 5.35 -21.22 -17.94
CA GLN A 280 6.70 -20.67 -18.00
C GLN A 280 7.03 -19.77 -16.81
N ALA A 281 6.05 -19.43 -15.96
CA ALA A 281 6.23 -18.47 -14.87
C ALA A 281 7.27 -18.93 -13.83
N GLY A 282 7.32 -20.22 -13.48
CA GLY A 282 8.34 -20.77 -12.58
C GLY A 282 9.76 -20.67 -13.14
N THR A 283 9.93 -20.91 -14.43
CA THR A 283 11.23 -20.72 -15.12
C THR A 283 11.64 -19.25 -15.12
N LEU A 284 10.69 -18.33 -15.39
CA LEU A 284 10.96 -16.90 -15.37
C LEU A 284 11.31 -16.41 -13.96
N PHE A 285 10.66 -16.93 -12.91
CA PHE A 285 10.96 -16.64 -11.51
C PHE A 285 12.40 -16.99 -11.15
N ASN A 286 12.89 -18.15 -11.59
CA ASN A 286 14.28 -18.58 -11.39
C ASN A 286 15.29 -17.64 -12.07
N TYR A 287 14.99 -17.17 -13.29
CA TYR A 287 15.82 -16.16 -13.98
C TYR A 287 15.71 -14.75 -13.36
N ALA A 288 14.58 -14.42 -12.75
CA ALA A 288 14.34 -13.15 -12.08
C ALA A 288 15.02 -13.06 -10.70
N GLN A 289 15.35 -14.19 -10.06
CA GLN A 289 15.98 -14.23 -8.71
C GLN A 289 17.08 -13.17 -8.51
N PRO A 290 18.10 -13.01 -9.38
CA PRO A 290 19.16 -12.01 -9.21
C PRO A 290 18.65 -10.55 -9.17
N ALA A 291 17.54 -10.24 -9.82
CA ALA A 291 16.90 -8.93 -9.73
C ALA A 291 16.25 -8.72 -8.35
N LEU A 292 15.56 -9.75 -7.83
CA LEU A 292 14.85 -9.70 -6.55
C LEU A 292 15.76 -9.41 -5.34
N PHE A 293 17.04 -9.79 -5.40
CA PHE A 293 18.03 -9.48 -4.34
C PHE A 293 18.24 -7.97 -4.11
N GLY A 294 17.83 -7.08 -5.02
CA GLY A 294 17.98 -5.63 -4.84
C GLY A 294 17.35 -5.08 -3.56
N GLU A 295 16.23 -5.66 -3.11
CA GLU A 295 15.57 -5.30 -1.85
C GLU A 295 16.36 -5.75 -0.61
N LEU A 296 16.91 -6.96 -0.64
CA LEU A 296 17.76 -7.48 0.42
C LEU A 296 19.02 -6.61 0.58
N VAL A 297 19.58 -6.11 -0.53
CA VAL A 297 20.75 -5.23 -0.51
C VAL A 297 20.44 -3.84 0.08
N ILE A 298 19.31 -3.21 -0.25
CA ILE A 298 18.94 -1.93 0.41
C ILE A 298 18.57 -2.14 1.89
N MET A 299 17.87 -3.23 2.23
CA MET A 299 17.56 -3.59 3.61
C MET A 299 18.84 -3.72 4.46
N LEU A 300 19.80 -4.52 4.00
CA LEU A 300 21.09 -4.72 4.68
C LEU A 300 21.91 -3.43 4.75
N TRP A 301 21.92 -2.62 3.69
CA TRP A 301 22.61 -1.31 3.68
C TRP A 301 22.05 -0.37 4.75
N LEU A 302 20.71 -0.24 4.81
CA LEU A 302 20.02 0.59 5.79
C LEU A 302 20.19 0.06 7.23
N LEU A 303 20.22 -1.26 7.41
CA LEU A 303 20.45 -1.88 8.72
C LEU A 303 21.88 -1.65 9.24
N VAL A 304 22.90 -1.90 8.41
CA VAL A 304 24.31 -1.82 8.82
C VAL A 304 24.78 -0.36 8.85
N LYS A 305 24.72 0.33 7.71
CA LYS A 305 25.28 1.68 7.54
C LYS A 305 24.32 2.76 8.03
N GLY A 306 23.02 2.49 8.01
CA GLY A 306 22.01 3.49 8.29
C GLY A 306 21.93 4.56 7.20
N ALA A 307 21.20 5.62 7.52
CA ALA A 307 21.11 6.81 6.71
C ALA A 307 21.25 8.04 7.61
N ASN A 308 22.16 8.94 7.24
CA ASN A 308 22.31 10.25 7.85
C ASN A 308 21.75 11.30 6.87
N PRO A 309 20.41 11.52 6.83
CA PRO A 309 19.85 12.62 6.07
C PRO A 309 20.35 13.93 6.69
N THR A 310 21.20 14.65 5.97
CA THR A 310 21.67 15.97 6.39
C THR A 310 20.46 16.91 6.43
N PRO A 311 20.13 17.53 7.58
CA PRO A 311 19.01 18.46 7.64
C PRO A 311 19.25 19.62 6.68
N ARG A 312 18.32 19.87 5.74
CA ARG A 312 18.35 21.09 4.94
C ARG A 312 18.23 22.27 5.89
N VAL A 313 19.30 23.06 6.02
CA VAL A 313 19.25 24.36 6.69
C VAL A 313 18.31 25.22 5.86
N MET A 314 17.13 25.49 6.41
CA MET A 314 16.12 26.32 5.78
C MET A 314 16.57 27.77 5.90
N VAL A 315 17.35 28.23 4.92
CA VAL A 315 17.71 29.66 4.81
C VAL A 315 16.43 30.43 4.56
N ARG A 316 15.94 31.12 5.57
CA ARG A 316 14.91 32.16 5.41
C ARG A 316 15.55 33.33 4.68
N THR A 317 15.23 33.48 3.40
CA THR A 317 15.33 34.72 2.63
C THR A 317 14.00 35.45 2.72
#